data_AF-A0A9W3D9E9-F1
#
_entry.id   AF-A0A9W3D9E9-F1
#
_cell.length_a   1.000
_cell.length_b   1.000
_cell.length_c   1.000
_cell.angle_alpha   90.00
_cell.angle_beta   90.00
_cell.angle_gamma   90.00
#
_symmetry.space_group_name_H-M   'P 1'
#
loop_
_entity.id
_entity.type
_entity.pdbx_description
1 polymer ?
#
loop_
_entity_poly.entity_id
_entity_poly.type
_entity_poly.pdbx_seq_one_letter_code
_entity_poly.pdbx_strand_id
1 'polypeptide(L)'
;MDYDTLDISGENYLRWAINISVILTIEGLSECIIKDDHGTDNEKYKALTVMRHHLNVELRNQYQDIQSSRCLWTELKSKYTKVILPKARHEWMSLSFQDFGSVEKYNYALSKVAHTLMFCGEKLTEEELLEKVFSTADPKDLFLQLTYRDKGFTTYNDLFLYLSQNEQMNQMKDDMSGYEADSDDEESMGATSKVTNGVAG
;
A
#
# COMPACT_ATOMS: atom_id res chain seq x y z
N MET A 1 -8.24 -21.73 14.71
CA MET A 1 -8.55 -20.82 13.60
C MET A 1 -7.99 -21.45 12.34
N ASP A 2 -8.77 -21.49 11.27
CA ASP A 2 -8.31 -22.07 10.00
C ASP A 2 -7.60 -20.96 9.21
N TYR A 3 -6.26 -21.00 9.21
CA TYR A 3 -5.43 -20.08 8.45
C TYR A 3 -4.70 -20.87 7.36
N ASP A 4 -4.59 -20.27 6.18
CA ASP A 4 -3.91 -20.91 5.06
C ASP A 4 -2.50 -21.37 5.42
N THR A 5 -2.14 -22.54 4.92
CA THR A 5 -0.78 -23.05 5.03
C THR A 5 0.18 -22.20 4.21
N LEU A 6 1.43 -22.06 4.67
CA LEU A 6 2.51 -21.45 3.90
C LEU A 6 2.72 -22.23 2.61
N ASP A 7 2.59 -21.56 1.47
CA ASP A 7 2.81 -22.16 0.15
C ASP A 7 4.32 -22.26 -0.16
N ILE A 8 4.65 -23.07 -1.19
CA ILE A 8 6.05 -23.32 -1.58
C ILE A 8 6.67 -22.08 -2.26
N SER A 9 5.87 -21.23 -2.91
CA SER A 9 6.37 -20.03 -3.60
C SER A 9 6.75 -18.92 -2.62
N GLY A 10 6.18 -18.94 -1.42
CA GLY A 10 6.33 -17.91 -0.39
C GLY A 10 5.49 -16.67 -0.63
N GLU A 11 4.55 -16.67 -1.58
CA GLU A 11 3.73 -15.49 -1.89
C GLU A 11 2.87 -15.08 -0.70
N ASN A 12 2.37 -16.06 0.05
CA ASN A 12 1.59 -15.81 1.26
C ASN A 12 2.44 -15.69 2.55
N TYR A 13 3.77 -15.65 2.46
CA TYR A 13 4.66 -15.72 3.63
C TYR A 13 4.41 -14.60 4.66
N LEU A 14 4.18 -13.35 4.23
CA LEU A 14 3.89 -12.24 5.14
C LEU A 14 2.62 -12.50 5.96
N ARG A 15 1.54 -12.91 5.27
CA ARG A 15 0.26 -13.24 5.92
C ARG A 15 0.43 -14.42 6.87
N TRP A 16 1.13 -15.47 6.43
CA TRP A 16 1.42 -16.63 7.25
C TRP A 16 2.18 -16.25 8.53
N ALA A 17 3.27 -15.50 8.40
CA ALA A 17 4.12 -15.13 9.53
C ALA A 17 3.35 -14.28 10.57
N ILE A 18 2.49 -13.35 10.12
CA ILE A 18 1.62 -12.59 11.02
C ILE A 18 0.65 -13.53 11.75
N ASN A 19 -0.05 -14.40 11.03
CA ASN A 19 -1.03 -15.31 11.62
C ASN A 19 -0.40 -16.25 12.65
N ILE A 20 0.78 -16.82 12.34
CA ILE A 20 1.50 -17.69 13.27
C ILE A 20 1.98 -16.91 14.49
N SER A 21 2.48 -15.69 14.31
CA SER A 21 2.89 -14.85 15.44
C SER A 21 1.71 -14.56 16.37
N VAL A 22 0.51 -14.31 15.82
CA VAL A 22 -0.73 -14.11 16.60
C VAL A 22 -1.12 -15.40 17.34
N ILE A 23 -1.14 -16.56 16.66
CA ILE A 23 -1.47 -17.83 17.30
C ILE A 23 -0.52 -18.12 18.46
N LEU A 24 0.79 -18.01 18.23
CA LEU A 24 1.79 -18.23 19.29
C LEU A 24 1.64 -17.23 20.43
N THR A 25 1.28 -15.98 20.15
CA THR A 25 1.03 -14.98 21.20
C THR A 25 -0.17 -15.34 22.06
N ILE A 26 -1.28 -15.75 21.44
CA ILE A 26 -2.50 -16.20 22.15
C ILE A 26 -2.19 -17.40 23.04
N GLU A 27 -1.32 -18.30 22.58
CA GLU A 27 -0.91 -19.48 23.34
C GLU A 27 0.20 -19.22 24.36
N GLY A 28 0.74 -18.00 24.45
CA GLY A 28 1.86 -17.66 25.34
C GLY A 28 3.22 -18.22 24.89
N LEU A 29 3.35 -18.57 23.62
CA LEU A 29 4.51 -19.25 23.03
C LEU A 29 5.39 -18.33 22.17
N SER A 30 5.06 -17.04 22.05
CA SER A 30 5.75 -16.08 21.17
C SER A 30 7.27 -16.01 21.40
N GLU A 31 7.70 -16.09 22.65
CA GLU A 31 9.11 -16.04 23.02
C GLU A 31 9.92 -17.24 22.48
N CYS A 32 9.28 -18.38 22.20
CA CYS A 32 9.91 -19.59 21.65
C CYS A 32 10.38 -19.44 20.19
N ILE A 33 9.98 -18.36 19.51
CA ILE A 33 10.45 -18.01 18.15
C ILE A 33 11.31 -16.75 18.10
N ILE A 34 11.48 -16.06 19.24
CA ILE A 34 12.24 -14.81 19.36
C ILE A 34 13.57 -15.06 20.06
N LYS A 35 13.53 -15.58 21.30
CA LYS A 35 14.69 -15.76 22.16
C LYS A 35 15.34 -17.13 21.94
N ASP A 36 16.66 -17.16 22.13
CA ASP A 36 17.39 -18.42 22.09
C ASP A 36 17.13 -19.23 23.37
N ASP A 37 16.99 -20.54 23.21
CA ASP A 37 16.72 -21.53 24.27
C ASP A 37 15.54 -21.22 25.22
N HIS A 38 14.61 -20.32 24.87
CA HIS A 38 13.51 -19.91 25.74
C HIS A 38 12.38 -20.96 25.82
N GLY A 39 11.80 -21.10 27.03
CA GLY A 39 10.66 -21.96 27.31
C GLY A 39 11.06 -23.38 27.70
N THR A 40 10.11 -24.11 28.28
CA THR A 40 10.22 -25.54 28.54
C THR A 40 10.23 -26.33 27.22
N ASP A 41 10.75 -27.56 27.24
CA ASP A 41 10.71 -28.45 26.07
C ASP A 41 9.28 -28.60 25.53
N ASN A 42 8.29 -28.72 26.41
CA ASN A 42 6.89 -28.80 26.02
C ASN A 42 6.40 -27.54 25.27
N GLU A 43 6.76 -26.34 25.71
CA GLU A 43 6.41 -25.10 25.03
C GLU A 43 7.10 -24.99 23.66
N LYS A 44 8.39 -25.36 23.59
CA LYS A 44 9.16 -25.41 22.34
C LYS A 44 8.52 -26.38 21.33
N TYR A 45 8.15 -27.58 21.78
CA TYR A 45 7.49 -28.59 20.92
C TYR A 45 6.07 -28.19 20.52
N LYS A 46 5.31 -27.53 21.39
CA LYS A 46 3.99 -26.98 21.04
C LYS A 46 4.11 -25.91 19.95
N ALA A 47 5.02 -24.94 20.13
CA ALA A 47 5.28 -23.92 19.14
C ALA A 47 5.69 -24.52 17.78
N LEU A 48 6.58 -25.51 17.81
CA LEU A 48 7.01 -26.24 16.61
C LEU A 48 5.83 -26.97 15.93
N THR A 49 4.95 -27.59 16.71
CA THR A 49 3.76 -28.31 16.20
C THR A 49 2.79 -27.37 15.51
N VAL A 50 2.49 -26.21 16.13
CA VAL A 50 1.66 -25.16 15.53
C VAL A 50 2.25 -24.72 14.20
N MET A 51 3.54 -24.40 14.17
CA MET A 51 4.20 -23.98 12.94
C MET A 51 4.13 -25.04 11.84
N ARG A 52 4.49 -26.29 12.16
CA ARG A 52 4.47 -27.41 11.22
C ARG A 52 3.07 -27.69 10.70
N HIS A 53 2.03 -27.50 11.52
CA HIS A 53 0.64 -27.70 11.10
C HIS A 53 0.28 -26.77 9.93
N HIS A 54 0.71 -25.52 10.02
CA HIS A 54 0.47 -24.49 9.00
C HIS A 54 1.54 -24.43 7.90
N LEU A 55 2.37 -25.47 7.74
CA LEU A 55 3.19 -25.64 6.55
C LEU A 55 2.47 -26.53 5.54
N ASN A 56 2.58 -26.17 4.27
CA ASN A 56 2.28 -27.11 3.19
C ASN A 56 3.16 -28.38 3.33
N VAL A 57 2.66 -29.52 2.83
CA VAL A 57 3.26 -30.85 3.03
C VAL A 57 4.72 -30.91 2.56
N GLU A 58 5.03 -30.31 1.42
CA GLU A 58 6.36 -30.30 0.84
C GLU A 58 7.36 -29.53 1.72
N LEU A 59 6.95 -28.38 2.28
CA LEU A 59 7.78 -27.64 3.23
C LEU A 59 7.96 -28.40 4.54
N ARG A 60 6.89 -29.04 5.03
CA ARG A 60 6.95 -29.86 6.26
C ARG A 60 7.97 -30.98 6.12
N ASN A 61 8.00 -31.64 4.96
CA ASN A 61 8.98 -32.68 4.63
C ASN A 61 10.40 -32.10 4.50
N GLN A 62 10.54 -30.95 3.82
CA GLN A 62 11.84 -30.28 3.67
C GLN A 62 12.49 -29.92 5.01
N TYR A 63 11.69 -29.55 6.01
CA TYR A 63 12.18 -29.06 7.31
C TYR A 63 11.93 -30.05 8.47
N GLN A 64 11.69 -31.33 8.18
CA GLN A 64 11.30 -32.33 9.19
C GLN A 64 12.36 -32.56 10.29
N ASP A 65 13.64 -32.39 9.95
CA ASP A 65 14.76 -32.66 10.85
C ASP A 65 14.96 -31.51 11.87
N ILE A 66 14.39 -30.34 11.63
CA ILE A 66 14.49 -29.18 12.53
C ILE A 66 13.61 -29.39 13.77
N GLN A 67 14.23 -29.66 14.91
CA GLN A 67 13.53 -29.87 16.20
C GLN A 67 13.34 -28.60 17.04
N SER A 68 13.81 -27.45 16.57
CA SER A 68 13.67 -26.17 17.26
C SER A 68 12.69 -25.26 16.52
N SER A 69 11.66 -24.77 17.24
CA SER A 69 10.71 -23.77 16.72
C SER A 69 11.41 -22.50 16.27
N ARG A 70 12.43 -22.06 17.02
CA ARG A 70 13.24 -20.88 16.69
C ARG A 70 14.04 -21.09 15.40
N CYS A 71 14.68 -22.25 15.26
CA CYS A 71 15.41 -22.59 14.04
C CYS A 71 14.47 -22.63 12.83
N LEU A 72 13.32 -23.30 12.95
CA LEU A 72 12.35 -23.38 11.86
C LEU A 72 11.85 -21.99 11.45
N TRP A 73 11.53 -21.13 12.42
CA TRP A 73 11.08 -19.76 12.17
C TRP A 73 12.15 -18.95 11.43
N THR A 74 13.40 -19.06 11.87
CA THR A 74 14.53 -18.33 11.28
C THR A 74 14.84 -18.79 9.86
N GLU A 75 14.79 -20.10 9.60
CA GLU A 75 15.02 -20.67 8.27
C GLU A 75 13.94 -20.22 7.28
N LEU A 76 12.67 -20.31 7.66
CA LEU A 76 11.55 -19.84 6.84
C LEU A 76 11.66 -18.33 6.58
N LYS A 77 11.93 -17.54 7.62
CA LYS A 77 12.14 -16.09 7.49
C LYS A 77 13.29 -15.76 6.54
N SER A 78 14.45 -16.39 6.73
CA SER A 78 15.61 -16.20 5.87
C SER A 78 15.32 -16.56 4.41
N LYS A 79 14.67 -17.70 4.16
CA LYS A 79 14.32 -18.15 2.80
C LYS A 79 13.39 -17.17 2.10
N TYR A 80 12.28 -16.81 2.75
CA TYR A 80 11.23 -16.06 2.07
C TYR A 80 11.50 -14.55 2.03
N THR A 81 12.18 -13.98 3.03
CA THR A 81 12.64 -12.59 2.94
C THR A 81 13.61 -12.40 1.76
N LYS A 82 14.47 -13.37 1.44
CA LYS A 82 15.36 -13.29 0.25
C LYS A 82 14.60 -13.28 -1.08
N VAL A 83 13.39 -13.84 -1.12
CA VAL A 83 12.53 -13.86 -2.31
C VAL A 83 11.70 -12.58 -2.42
N ILE A 84 11.15 -12.11 -1.29
CA ILE A 84 10.23 -10.97 -1.24
C ILE A 84 10.98 -9.65 -1.33
N LEU A 85 12.11 -9.50 -0.64
CA LEU A 85 12.81 -8.22 -0.51
C LEU A 85 13.24 -7.63 -1.87
N PRO A 86 13.83 -8.40 -2.82
CA PRO A 86 14.17 -7.84 -4.13
C PRO A 86 12.96 -7.35 -4.92
N LYS A 87 11.81 -8.05 -4.83
CA LYS A 87 10.56 -7.65 -5.48
C LYS A 87 10.03 -6.35 -4.89
N ALA A 88 9.97 -6.28 -3.56
CA ALA A 88 9.52 -5.07 -2.86
C ALA A 88 10.42 -3.86 -3.15
N ARG A 89 11.75 -4.04 -3.22
CA ARG A 89 12.68 -2.97 -3.62
C ARG A 89 12.44 -2.51 -5.05
N HIS A 90 12.21 -3.45 -5.97
CA HIS A 90 11.90 -3.11 -7.35
C HIS A 90 10.60 -2.32 -7.45
N GLU A 91 9.53 -2.80 -6.81
CA GLU A 91 8.24 -2.10 -6.72
C GLU A 91 8.40 -0.71 -6.13
N TRP A 92 9.15 -0.57 -5.03
CA TRP A 92 9.44 0.72 -4.41
C TRP A 92 10.13 1.67 -5.39
N MET A 93 11.14 1.20 -6.13
CA MET A 93 11.85 2.04 -7.11
C MET A 93 10.97 2.40 -8.31
N SER A 94 10.08 1.50 -8.76
CA SER A 94 9.24 1.70 -9.94
C SER A 94 7.95 2.47 -9.67
N LEU A 95 7.54 2.63 -8.41
CA LEU A 95 6.33 3.40 -8.07
C LEU A 95 6.40 4.81 -8.67
N SER A 96 5.34 5.20 -9.38
CA SER A 96 5.07 6.53 -9.93
C SER A 96 3.63 6.91 -9.64
N PHE A 97 3.35 8.17 -9.30
CA PHE A 97 2.00 8.62 -8.99
C PHE A 97 1.09 8.55 -10.23
N GLN A 98 1.66 8.81 -11.41
CA GLN A 98 0.96 8.81 -12.70
C GLN A 98 0.35 7.45 -13.09
N ASP A 99 0.90 6.35 -12.56
CA ASP A 99 0.41 5.00 -12.84
C ASP A 99 -0.93 4.71 -12.13
N PHE A 100 -1.38 5.62 -11.25
CA PHE A 100 -2.58 5.48 -10.45
C PHE A 100 -3.59 6.57 -10.79
N GLY A 101 -4.84 6.18 -10.96
CA GLY A 101 -5.93 7.11 -11.24
C GLY A 101 -6.51 7.83 -10.00
N SER A 102 -5.92 7.66 -8.81
CA SER A 102 -6.30 8.41 -7.62
C SER A 102 -5.23 8.41 -6.53
N VAL A 103 -5.25 9.43 -5.66
CA VAL A 103 -4.39 9.54 -4.46
C VAL A 103 -4.56 8.31 -3.56
N GLU A 104 -5.79 7.81 -3.39
CA GLU A 104 -6.08 6.63 -2.56
C GLU A 104 -5.39 5.35 -3.09
N LYS A 105 -5.46 5.11 -4.40
CA LYS A 105 -4.85 3.92 -5.03
C LYS A 105 -3.33 3.96 -4.93
N TYR A 106 -2.73 5.13 -5.16
CA TYR A 106 -1.30 5.33 -4.97
C TYR A 106 -0.89 5.10 -3.50
N ASN A 107 -1.63 5.68 -2.56
CA ASN A 107 -1.38 5.52 -1.12
C ASN A 107 -1.44 4.05 -0.69
N TYR A 108 -2.42 3.29 -1.19
CA TYR A 108 -2.50 1.85 -0.94
C TYR A 108 -1.26 1.12 -1.46
N ALA A 109 -0.82 1.40 -2.68
CA ALA A 109 0.35 0.77 -3.28
C ALA A 109 1.64 1.11 -2.51
N LEU A 110 1.85 2.39 -2.19
CA LEU A 110 2.99 2.86 -1.41
C LEU A 110 3.02 2.23 -0.01
N SER A 111 1.89 2.24 0.70
CA SER A 111 1.77 1.63 2.02
C SER A 111 2.05 0.13 2.00
N LYS A 112 1.54 -0.58 0.98
CA LYS A 112 1.75 -2.02 0.82
C LYS A 112 3.23 -2.36 0.63
N VAL A 113 3.93 -1.64 -0.24
CA VAL A 113 5.36 -1.90 -0.48
C VAL A 113 6.20 -1.46 0.72
N ALA A 114 5.90 -0.33 1.36
CA ALA A 114 6.59 0.16 2.54
C ALA A 114 6.51 -0.85 3.69
N HIS A 115 5.30 -1.34 3.98
CA HIS A 115 5.09 -2.37 5.00
C HIS A 115 5.86 -3.66 4.67
N THR A 116 5.93 -4.04 3.39
CA THR A 116 6.68 -5.22 2.94
C THR A 116 8.18 -5.06 3.16
N LEU A 117 8.75 -3.89 2.86
CA LEU A 117 10.17 -3.57 3.11
C LEU A 117 10.47 -3.57 4.61
N MET A 118 9.64 -2.91 5.41
CA MET A 118 9.78 -2.88 6.88
C MET A 118 9.68 -4.28 7.49
N PHE A 119 8.75 -5.11 7.03
CA PHE A 119 8.60 -6.49 7.48
C PHE A 119 9.84 -7.33 7.16
N CYS A 120 10.49 -7.08 6.02
CA CYS A 120 11.73 -7.71 5.61
C CYS A 120 12.97 -7.20 6.38
N GLY A 121 12.80 -6.24 7.29
CA GLY A 121 13.85 -5.72 8.16
C GLY A 121 14.50 -4.42 7.68
N GLU A 122 13.99 -3.80 6.63
CA GLU A 122 14.41 -2.44 6.27
C GLU A 122 13.83 -1.43 7.25
N LYS A 123 14.52 -0.31 7.43
CA LYS A 123 14.00 0.84 8.16
C LYS A 123 13.56 1.85 7.12
N LEU A 124 12.30 2.27 7.19
CA LEU A 124 11.78 3.39 6.43
C LEU A 124 11.42 4.50 7.40
N THR A 125 11.90 5.71 7.15
CA THR A 125 11.55 6.90 7.93
C THR A 125 10.40 7.67 7.30
N GLU A 126 9.78 8.56 8.07
CA GLU A 126 8.75 9.48 7.55
C GLU A 126 9.32 10.33 6.41
N GLU A 127 10.56 10.80 6.54
CA GLU A 127 11.24 11.58 5.50
C GLU A 127 11.41 10.79 4.21
N GLU A 128 11.75 9.50 4.29
CA GLU A 128 11.88 8.64 3.10
C GLU A 128 10.53 8.39 2.42
N LEU A 129 9.45 8.25 3.20
CA LEU A 129 8.09 8.15 2.66
C LEU A 129 7.65 9.45 1.98
N LEU A 130 7.90 10.61 2.60
CA LEU A 130 7.61 11.94 2.06
C LEU A 130 8.39 12.19 0.76
N GLU A 131 9.71 11.97 0.78
CA GLU A 131 10.56 12.09 -0.41
C GLU A 131 10.14 11.13 -1.50
N LYS A 132 9.67 9.92 -1.15
CA LYS A 132 9.12 8.99 -2.13
C LYS A 132 7.92 9.62 -2.83
N VAL A 133 6.93 10.16 -2.11
CA VAL A 133 5.78 10.85 -2.73
C VAL A 133 6.23 11.98 -3.64
N PHE A 134 7.15 12.84 -3.19
CA PHE A 134 7.64 13.96 -4.00
C PHE A 134 8.37 13.50 -5.27
N SER A 135 9.17 12.43 -5.17
CA SER A 135 9.93 11.90 -6.32
C SER A 135 9.03 11.28 -7.40
N THR A 136 7.80 10.91 -7.05
CA THR A 136 6.85 10.26 -7.96
C THR A 136 5.87 11.20 -8.66
N ALA A 137 5.86 12.49 -8.27
CA ALA A 137 5.02 13.49 -8.92
C ALA A 137 5.53 13.82 -10.33
N ASP A 138 4.62 14.17 -11.24
CA ASP A 138 4.96 14.54 -12.62
C ASP A 138 5.96 15.71 -12.61
N PRO A 139 6.99 15.72 -13.47
CA PRO A 139 7.86 16.87 -13.66
C PRO A 139 7.12 18.17 -14.03
N LYS A 140 5.95 18.11 -14.67
CA LYS A 140 5.06 19.25 -14.93
C LYS A 140 4.41 19.77 -13.65
N ASP A 141 4.30 18.92 -12.65
CA ASP A 141 3.84 19.25 -11.29
C ASP A 141 5.02 19.64 -10.37
N LEU A 142 6.16 20.04 -10.93
CA LEU A 142 7.29 20.57 -10.15
C LEU A 142 6.88 21.72 -9.22
N PHE A 143 5.93 22.55 -9.65
CA PHE A 143 5.34 23.60 -8.81
C PHE A 143 4.56 23.00 -7.62
N LEU A 144 3.86 21.90 -7.84
CA LEU A 144 3.12 21.18 -6.81
C LEU A 144 4.07 20.54 -5.79
N GLN A 145 5.18 19.95 -6.25
CA GLN A 145 6.25 19.43 -5.38
C GLN A 145 6.84 20.53 -4.49
N LEU A 146 7.17 21.69 -5.07
CA LEU A 146 7.68 22.84 -4.30
C LEU A 146 6.66 23.36 -3.30
N THR A 147 5.39 23.45 -3.69
CA THR A 147 4.29 23.88 -2.82
C THR A 147 4.09 22.92 -1.65
N TYR A 148 4.19 21.60 -1.89
CA TYR A 148 4.03 20.60 -0.84
C TYR A 148 5.24 20.56 0.10
N ARG A 149 6.46 20.80 -0.42
CA ARG A 149 7.66 20.94 0.41
C ARG A 149 7.61 22.20 1.28
N ASP A 150 7.13 23.32 0.75
CA ASP A 150 7.02 24.60 1.48
C ASP A 150 6.02 24.52 2.65
N LYS A 151 5.02 23.62 2.57
CA LYS A 151 4.07 23.35 3.67
C LYS A 151 4.71 22.67 4.88
N GLY A 152 5.90 22.08 4.74
CA GLY A 152 6.66 21.54 5.87
C GLY A 152 6.02 20.33 6.56
N PHE A 153 5.39 19.43 5.80
CA PHE A 153 4.85 18.18 6.35
C PHE A 153 5.97 17.35 7.01
N THR A 154 5.69 16.84 8.21
CA THR A 154 6.62 15.99 8.97
C THR A 154 6.19 14.53 9.02
N THR A 155 4.95 14.22 8.61
CA THR A 155 4.44 12.85 8.54
C THR A 155 3.80 12.57 7.19
N TYR A 156 3.92 11.32 6.74
CA TYR A 156 3.28 10.83 5.54
C TYR A 156 1.76 10.99 5.57
N ASN A 157 1.14 10.74 6.74
CA ASN A 157 -0.31 10.83 6.89
C ASN A 157 -0.83 12.26 6.67
N ASP A 158 -0.13 13.29 7.16
CA ASP A 158 -0.54 14.68 6.96
C ASP A 158 -0.47 15.06 5.47
N LEU A 159 0.58 14.63 4.78
CA LEU A 159 0.71 14.84 3.34
C LEU A 159 -0.41 14.11 2.58
N PHE A 160 -0.67 12.85 2.90
CA PHE A 160 -1.73 12.06 2.25
C PHE A 160 -3.12 12.69 2.42
N LEU A 161 -3.46 13.13 3.64
CA LEU A 161 -4.73 13.82 3.91
C LEU A 161 -4.85 15.08 3.04
N TYR A 162 -3.79 15.87 2.94
CA TYR A 162 -3.78 17.07 2.12
C TYR A 162 -3.92 16.78 0.62
N LEU A 163 -3.19 15.78 0.11
CA LEU A 163 -3.31 15.33 -1.29
C LEU A 163 -4.74 14.91 -1.62
N SER A 164 -5.37 14.14 -0.72
CA SER A 164 -6.74 13.64 -0.88
C SER A 164 -7.75 14.79 -0.93
N GLN A 165 -7.59 15.82 -0.10
CA GLN A 165 -8.46 17.00 -0.10
C GLN A 165 -8.32 17.82 -1.38
N ASN A 166 -7.08 18.00 -1.88
CA ASN A 166 -6.87 18.73 -3.13
C ASN A 166 -7.44 17.98 -4.34
N GLU A 167 -7.30 16.65 -4.38
CA GLU A 167 -7.87 15.82 -5.44
C GLU A 167 -9.40 16.00 -5.50
N GLN A 168 -10.09 15.92 -4.35
CA GLN A 168 -11.54 16.16 -4.28
C GLN A 168 -11.93 17.57 -4.71
N MET A 169 -11.18 18.60 -4.27
CA MET A 169 -11.44 19.98 -4.68
C MET A 169 -11.28 20.20 -6.18
N ASN A 170 -10.29 19.56 -6.81
CA ASN A 170 -10.07 19.67 -8.25
C ASN A 170 -11.19 18.97 -9.03
N GLN A 171 -11.60 17.78 -8.61
CA GLN A 171 -12.76 17.08 -9.19
C GLN A 171 -14.04 17.93 -9.14
N MET A 172 -14.33 18.56 -7.98
CA MET A 172 -15.49 19.46 -7.85
C MET A 172 -15.43 20.67 -8.80
N LYS A 173 -14.25 21.22 -9.05
CA LYS A 173 -14.07 22.35 -9.97
C LYS A 173 -14.26 21.93 -11.42
N ASP A 174 -13.72 20.78 -11.79
CA ASP A 174 -13.88 20.23 -13.14
C ASP A 174 -15.37 19.94 -13.42
N ASP A 175 -16.08 19.35 -12.45
CA ASP A 175 -17.52 19.10 -12.54
C ASP A 175 -18.32 20.40 -12.70
N MET A 176 -18.01 21.44 -11.92
CA MET A 176 -18.67 22.76 -12.01
C MET A 176 -18.39 23.47 -13.33
N SER A 177 -17.18 23.36 -13.87
CA SER A 177 -16.81 23.98 -15.16
C SER A 177 -17.50 23.33 -16.36
N GLY A 178 -17.91 22.06 -16.24
CA GLY A 178 -18.67 21.35 -17.27
C GLY A 178 -20.11 21.86 -17.43
N TYR A 179 -20.73 22.39 -16.35
CA TYR A 179 -22.10 22.91 -16.40
C TYR A 179 -22.20 24.32 -17.01
N GLU A 180 -21.15 25.13 -16.94
CA GLU A 180 -21.14 26.48 -17.54
C GLU A 180 -20.97 26.43 -19.07
N ALA A 181 -20.34 25.38 -19.62
CA ALA A 181 -20.15 25.23 -21.06
C ALA A 181 -21.43 24.81 -21.82
N ASP A 182 -22.37 24.14 -21.15
CA ASP A 182 -23.63 23.66 -21.75
C ASP A 182 -24.79 24.68 -21.63
N SER A 183 -24.62 25.78 -20.89
CA SER A 183 -25.67 26.79 -20.70
C SER A 183 -25.63 27.97 -21.69
N ASP A 184 -24.58 28.11 -22.49
CA ASP A 184 -24.39 29.26 -23.37
C ASP A 184 -24.95 29.08 -24.80
N ASP A 185 -25.50 27.90 -25.14
CA ASP A 185 -26.04 27.62 -26.48
C ASP A 185 -27.56 27.89 -26.64
N GLU A 186 -28.25 28.42 -25.62
CA GLU A 186 -29.71 28.62 -25.66
C GLU A 186 -30.18 30.09 -25.49
N GLU A 187 -29.46 31.09 -26.01
CA GLU A 187 -30.02 32.46 -26.12
C GLU A 187 -29.52 33.26 -27.34
N SER A 188 -29.76 32.75 -28.55
CA SER A 188 -29.62 33.54 -29.79
C SER A 188 -30.57 33.10 -30.91
N MET A 189 -31.88 33.23 -30.69
CA MET A 189 -32.83 33.40 -31.81
C MET A 189 -34.02 34.25 -31.37
N GLY A 190 -33.98 35.55 -31.70
CA GLY A 190 -35.08 36.45 -31.38
C GLY A 190 -34.99 37.86 -31.94
N ALA A 191 -34.50 38.06 -33.17
CA ALA A 191 -34.60 39.37 -33.83
C ALA A 191 -34.93 39.22 -35.33
N THR A 192 -36.20 38.96 -35.64
CA THR A 192 -36.74 39.24 -36.99
C THR A 192 -37.48 40.58 -36.99
N SER A 193 -36.81 41.55 -37.63
CA SER A 193 -37.33 42.84 -38.07
C SER A 193 -38.64 42.71 -38.87
N LYS A 194 -39.65 43.51 -38.52
CA LYS A 194 -40.75 43.86 -39.44
C LYS A 194 -40.65 45.33 -39.79
N VAL A 195 -40.07 45.59 -40.96
CA VAL A 195 -40.31 46.81 -41.73
C VAL A 195 -41.23 46.41 -42.87
N THR A 196 -42.44 46.96 -42.92
CA THR A 196 -43.21 47.04 -44.17
C THR A 196 -43.80 48.44 -44.33
N ASN A 197 -43.38 49.03 -45.44
CA ASN A 197 -43.64 50.35 -45.99
C ASN A 197 -45.12 50.76 -46.03
N GLY A 198 -45.35 52.06 -45.85
CA GLY A 198 -46.55 52.72 -46.34
C GLY A 198 -46.51 52.92 -47.85
N VAL A 199 -47.69 52.93 -48.47
CA VAL A 199 -47.93 53.50 -49.80
C VAL A 199 -49.25 54.26 -49.74
N ALA A 200 -49.21 55.50 -50.21
CA ALA A 200 -50.32 56.43 -50.31
C ALA A 200 -51.21 56.14 -51.53
N GLY A 201 -52.49 56.49 -51.40
CA GLY A 201 -53.50 56.49 -52.45
C GLY A 201 -54.88 56.72 -51.85
#